data_AF-A0A329W1G8-F1
#
_entry.id   AF-A0A329W1G8-F1
#
_cell.length_a   1.000
_cell.length_b   1.000
_cell.length_c   1.000
_cell.angle_alpha   90.00
_cell.angle_beta   90.00
_cell.angle_gamma   90.00
#
_symmetry.space_group_name_H-M   'P 1'
#
loop_
_entity.id
_entity.type
_entity.pdbx_description
1 polymer ?
#
loop_
_entity_poly.entity_id
_entity_poly.type
_entity_poly.pdbx_seq_one_letter_code
_entity_poly.pdbx_strand_id
1 'polypeptide(L)'
;MIVYIPFILMVLSLLGFLACFIYFGLSRKVSLRSVKSPLLFFDFCFFNKNKLANFSMMILFIVYISGIWFEFIKNGSLISFTGYFIGVFAILVFFIHCRFFSKIKFAHRNNIEFIKEFVFEIEISGGFD
;
A
#
# COMPACT_ATOMS: atom_id res chain seq x y z
N MET A 1 -4.13 8.64 -28.01
CA MET A 1 -4.78 7.42 -27.49
C MET A 1 -3.89 6.66 -26.50
N ILE A 2 -2.60 6.41 -26.82
CA ILE A 2 -1.66 5.66 -25.97
C ILE A 2 -1.44 6.29 -24.56
N VAL A 3 -1.40 7.62 -24.47
CA VAL A 3 -1.20 8.36 -23.20
C VAL A 3 -2.32 8.11 -22.18
N TYR A 4 -3.55 7.84 -22.62
CA TYR A 4 -4.70 7.70 -21.73
C TYR A 4 -4.86 6.28 -21.19
N ILE A 5 -4.23 5.28 -21.79
CA ILE A 5 -4.29 3.88 -21.34
C ILE A 5 -3.80 3.74 -19.88
N PRO A 6 -2.59 4.19 -19.52
CA PRO A 6 -2.13 4.08 -18.13
C PRO A 6 -3.00 4.91 -17.17
N PHE A 7 -3.52 6.06 -17.62
CA PHE A 7 -4.44 6.86 -16.82
C PHE A 7 -5.76 6.13 -16.54
N ILE A 8 -6.39 5.55 -17.55
CA ILE A 8 -7.64 4.79 -17.40
C ILE A 8 -7.40 3.58 -16.51
N LEU A 9 -6.29 2.85 -16.70
CA LEU A 9 -5.90 1.72 -15.86
C LEU A 9 -5.71 2.13 -14.40
N MET A 10 -5.06 3.27 -14.15
CA MET A 10 -4.87 3.84 -12.81
C MET A 10 -6.22 4.15 -12.16
N VAL A 11 -7.14 4.83 -12.87
CA VAL A 11 -8.47 5.18 -12.35
C VAL A 11 -9.31 3.94 -12.06
N LEU A 12 -9.34 2.95 -12.95
CA LEU A 12 -10.05 1.69 -12.72
C LEU A 12 -9.47 0.92 -11.53
N SER A 13 -8.15 0.92 -11.38
CA SER A 13 -7.48 0.27 -10.25
C SER A 13 -7.76 1.00 -8.93
N LEU A 14 -7.81 2.33 -8.93
CA LEU A 14 -8.22 3.12 -7.76
C LEU A 14 -9.66 2.81 -7.34
N LEU A 15 -10.58 2.69 -8.29
CA LEU A 15 -11.96 2.29 -8.01
C LEU A 15 -12.02 0.85 -7.46
N GLY A 16 -11.24 -0.08 -8.01
CA GLY A 16 -11.11 -1.44 -7.49
C GLY A 16 -10.54 -1.48 -6.06
N PHE A 17 -9.56 -0.63 -5.77
CA PHE A 17 -8.97 -0.52 -4.44
C PHE A 17 -9.97 0.05 -3.43
N LEU A 18 -10.73 1.06 -3.83
CA LEU A 18 -11.82 1.62 -3.03
C LEU A 18 -12.91 0.57 -2.76
N ALA A 19 -13.27 -0.24 -3.75
CA ALA A 19 -14.22 -1.34 -3.56
C ALA A 19 -13.70 -2.37 -2.53
N CYS A 20 -12.41 -2.69 -2.56
CA CYS A 20 -11.78 -3.56 -1.56
C CYS A 20 -11.84 -2.94 -0.15
N PHE A 21 -11.59 -1.64 -0.03
CA PHE A 21 -11.67 -0.92 1.24
C PHE A 21 -13.09 -0.95 1.83
N ILE A 22 -14.11 -0.68 0.99
CA ILE A 22 -15.52 -0.74 1.41
C ILE A 22 -15.88 -2.17 1.82
N TYR A 23 -15.49 -3.17 1.02
CA TYR A 23 -15.74 -4.57 1.31
C TYR A 23 -15.08 -5.03 2.62
N PHE A 24 -13.85 -4.57 2.89
CA PHE A 24 -13.17 -4.79 4.17
C PHE A 24 -13.97 -4.19 5.33
N GLY A 25 -14.41 -2.94 5.22
CA GLY A 25 -15.20 -2.26 6.24
C GLY A 25 -16.50 -3.00 6.56
N LEU A 26 -17.23 -3.42 5.53
CA LEU A 26 -18.48 -4.18 5.67
C LEU A 26 -18.22 -5.56 6.29
N SER A 27 -17.25 -6.31 5.76
CA SER A 27 -16.97 -7.69 6.16
C SER A 27 -16.39 -7.81 7.57
N ARG A 28 -15.64 -6.80 8.02
CA ARG A 28 -15.00 -6.75 9.34
C ARG A 28 -15.76 -5.89 10.36
N LYS A 29 -16.96 -5.39 10.00
CA LYS A 29 -17.77 -4.47 10.83
C LYS A 29 -16.98 -3.25 11.32
N VAL A 30 -16.04 -2.76 10.51
CA VAL A 30 -15.23 -1.58 10.81
C VAL A 30 -16.01 -0.34 10.35
N SER A 31 -16.09 0.68 11.21
CA SER A 31 -16.79 1.93 10.88
C SER A 31 -16.03 2.70 9.81
N LEU A 32 -16.51 2.70 8.56
CA LEU A 32 -15.90 3.43 7.45
C LEU A 32 -15.83 4.97 7.66
N ARG A 33 -16.59 5.52 8.62
CA ARG A 33 -16.55 6.95 8.97
C ARG A 33 -15.37 7.35 9.86
N SER A 34 -14.64 6.39 10.42
CA SER A 34 -13.49 6.70 11.28
C SER A 34 -12.24 6.99 10.45
N VAL A 35 -11.47 8.01 10.85
CA VAL A 35 -10.14 8.33 10.30
C VAL A 35 -9.16 7.17 10.48
N LYS A 36 -9.42 6.27 11.44
CA LYS A 36 -8.61 5.06 11.68
C LYS A 36 -8.85 3.96 10.64
N SER A 37 -9.95 4.01 9.89
CA SER A 37 -10.36 2.91 9.02
C SER A 37 -9.43 2.68 7.82
N PRO A 38 -8.96 3.73 7.12
CA PRO A 38 -7.91 3.56 6.10
C PRO A 38 -6.63 2.96 6.67
N LEU A 39 -6.21 3.38 7.88
CA LEU A 39 -5.01 2.85 8.54
C LEU A 39 -5.18 1.37 8.90
N LEU A 40 -6.33 0.99 9.45
CA LEU A 40 -6.68 -0.42 9.71
C LEU A 40 -6.75 -1.25 8.43
N PHE A 41 -7.13 -0.65 7.31
CA PHE A 41 -7.11 -1.33 6.02
C PHE A 41 -5.69 -1.55 5.51
N PHE A 42 -4.78 -0.59 5.72
CA PHE A 42 -3.36 -0.80 5.44
C PHE A 42 -2.76 -1.86 6.36
N ASP A 43 -3.04 -1.84 7.67
CA ASP A 43 -2.65 -2.92 8.58
C ASP A 43 -3.11 -4.28 8.06
N PHE A 44 -4.36 -4.36 7.63
CA PHE A 44 -4.92 -5.57 7.02
C PHE A 44 -4.16 -5.96 5.74
N CYS A 45 -3.82 -5.01 4.88
CA CYS A 45 -3.12 -5.30 3.62
C CYS A 45 -1.67 -5.76 3.83
N PHE A 46 -0.96 -5.17 4.79
CA PHE A 46 0.46 -5.44 5.05
C PHE A 46 0.71 -6.66 5.94
N PHE A 47 -0.07 -6.83 7.02
CA PHE A 47 0.16 -7.87 8.03
C PHE A 47 -0.75 -9.09 7.90
N ASN A 48 -1.77 -9.05 7.03
CA ASN A 48 -2.66 -10.19 6.79
C ASN A 48 -2.31 -10.95 5.51
N LYS A 49 -2.35 -12.28 5.56
CA LYS A 49 -2.07 -13.17 4.41
C LYS A 49 -3.32 -13.59 3.64
N ASN A 50 -4.49 -13.09 4.03
CA ASN A 50 -5.78 -13.38 3.40
C ASN A 50 -5.81 -13.02 1.90
N LYS A 51 -6.60 -13.76 1.11
CA LYS A 51 -6.75 -13.53 -0.34
C LYS A 51 -7.14 -12.08 -0.67
N LEU A 52 -8.06 -11.49 0.10
CA LEU A 52 -8.49 -10.10 -0.08
C LEU A 52 -7.32 -9.12 0.14
N ALA A 53 -6.52 -9.29 1.20
CA ALA A 53 -5.36 -8.43 1.49
C ALA A 53 -4.35 -8.48 0.34
N ASN A 54 -4.07 -9.68 -0.17
CA ASN A 54 -3.14 -9.87 -1.30
C ASN A 54 -3.66 -9.19 -2.55
N PHE A 55 -4.96 -9.36 -2.84
CA PHE A 55 -5.60 -8.76 -3.99
C PHE A 55 -5.60 -7.22 -3.90
N SER A 56 -5.93 -6.66 -2.74
CA SER A 56 -5.87 -5.22 -2.48
C SER A 56 -4.47 -4.66 -2.69
N MET A 57 -3.43 -5.34 -2.19
CA MET A 57 -2.05 -4.94 -2.43
C MET A 57 -1.64 -5.04 -3.90
N MET A 58 -2.10 -6.07 -4.62
CA MET A 58 -1.83 -6.19 -6.05
C MET A 58 -2.45 -5.04 -6.83
N ILE A 59 -3.69 -4.67 -6.51
CA ILE A 59 -4.35 -3.50 -7.11
C ILE A 59 -3.56 -2.21 -6.79
N LEU A 60 -3.11 -2.04 -5.54
CA LEU A 60 -2.30 -0.89 -5.15
C LEU A 60 -1.00 -0.80 -5.96
N PHE A 61 -0.33 -1.93 -6.21
CA PHE A 61 0.83 -1.99 -7.10
C PHE A 61 0.50 -1.59 -8.54
N ILE A 62 -0.65 -2.03 -9.07
CA ILE A 62 -1.10 -1.63 -10.41
C ILE A 62 -1.35 -0.12 -10.48
N VAL A 63 -1.98 0.48 -9.46
CA VAL A 63 -2.16 1.94 -9.35
C VAL A 63 -0.80 2.65 -9.43
N TYR A 64 0.19 2.16 -8.66
CA TYR A 64 1.52 2.75 -8.63
C TYR A 64 2.23 2.66 -9.99
N ILE A 65 2.31 1.46 -10.59
CA ILE A 65 2.99 1.25 -11.87
C ILE A 65 2.31 2.06 -12.99
N SER A 66 0.99 2.07 -13.04
CA SER A 66 0.23 2.82 -14.04
C SER A 66 0.39 4.33 -13.88
N GLY A 67 0.44 4.83 -12.64
CA GLY A 67 0.75 6.24 -12.36
C GLY A 67 2.16 6.64 -12.82
N ILE A 68 3.16 5.81 -12.54
CA ILE A 68 4.54 6.04 -12.99
C ILE A 68 4.62 6.04 -14.52
N TRP A 69 3.96 5.09 -15.17
CA TRP A 69 3.92 5.01 -16.61
C TRP A 69 3.25 6.25 -17.23
N PHE A 70 2.13 6.69 -16.65
CA PHE A 70 1.45 7.90 -17.09
C PHE A 70 2.35 9.15 -16.96
N GLU A 71 2.99 9.34 -15.81
CA GLU A 71 3.93 10.45 -15.59
C GLU A 71 5.13 10.39 -16.53
N PHE A 72 5.68 9.20 -16.80
CA PHE A 72 6.77 9.02 -17.75
C PHE A 72 6.37 9.43 -19.17
N ILE A 73 5.19 9.01 -19.64
CA ILE A 73 4.70 9.40 -20.98
C ILE A 73 4.47 10.91 -21.05
N LYS A 74 3.95 11.52 -19.98
CA LYS A 74 3.59 12.94 -19.95
C LYS A 74 4.81 13.86 -19.89
N ASN A 75 5.79 13.54 -19.04
CA ASN A 75 6.91 14.43 -18.75
C ASN A 75 8.24 14.01 -19.39
N GLY A 76 8.39 12.76 -19.84
CA GLY A 76 9.60 12.25 -20.51
C GLY A 76 10.89 12.27 -19.67
N SER A 77 10.79 12.59 -18.38
CA SER A 77 11.94 12.75 -17.49
C SER A 77 12.41 11.40 -16.95
N LEU A 78 13.58 10.95 -17.44
CA LEU A 78 14.27 9.76 -16.93
C LEU A 78 14.68 9.88 -15.46
N ILE A 79 15.03 11.07 -15.00
CA ILE A 79 15.42 11.32 -13.60
C ILE A 79 14.23 11.08 -12.66
N SER A 80 13.06 11.61 -13.01
CA SER A 80 11.82 11.39 -12.27
C SER A 80 11.43 9.91 -12.28
N PHE A 81 11.60 9.24 -13.43
CA PHE A 81 11.33 7.82 -13.57
C PHE A 81 12.19 6.95 -12.64
N THR A 82 13.49 7.22 -12.54
CA THR A 82 14.38 6.51 -11.60
C THR A 82 13.96 6.71 -10.15
N GLY A 83 13.59 7.95 -9.76
CA GLY A 83 13.08 8.24 -8.42
C GLY A 83 11.81 7.45 -8.09
N TYR A 84 10.88 7.35 -9.03
CA TYR A 84 9.68 6.56 -8.86
C TYR A 84 9.96 5.05 -8.75
N PHE A 85 10.94 4.55 -9.50
CA PHE A 85 11.36 3.15 -9.44
C PHE A 85 11.93 2.78 -8.07
N ILE A 86 12.75 3.66 -7.47
CA ILE A 86 13.25 3.50 -6.09
C ILE A 86 12.07 3.45 -5.11
N GLY A 87 11.06 4.31 -5.29
CA GLY A 87 9.84 4.29 -4.47
C GLY A 87 9.09 2.95 -4.53
N VAL A 88 8.96 2.35 -5.72
CA VAL A 88 8.35 1.01 -5.88
C VAL A 88 9.15 -0.05 -5.13
N PHE A 89 10.48 -0.01 -5.23
CA PHE A 89 11.35 -0.93 -4.49
C PHE A 89 11.22 -0.77 -2.98
N ALA A 90 11.16 0.47 -2.47
CA ALA A 90 10.96 0.72 -1.05
C ALA A 90 9.63 0.13 -0.55
N ILE A 91 8.55 0.29 -1.31
CA ILE A 91 7.24 -0.28 -0.98
C ILE A 91 7.27 -1.82 -1.02
N LEU A 92 7.96 -2.42 -2.00
CA LEU A 92 8.13 -3.87 -2.09
C LEU A 92 8.91 -4.43 -0.91
N VAL A 93 10.04 -3.82 -0.56
CA VAL A 93 10.87 -4.23 0.58
C VAL A 93 10.08 -4.10 1.87
N PHE A 94 9.38 -2.97 2.06
CA PHE A 94 8.53 -2.76 3.23
C PHE A 94 7.39 -3.78 3.30
N PHE A 95 6.74 -4.09 2.17
CA PHE A 95 5.70 -5.11 2.10
C PHE A 95 6.23 -6.50 2.46
N ILE A 96 7.40 -6.87 1.95
CA ILE A 96 8.06 -8.14 2.30
C ILE A 96 8.39 -8.14 3.80
N HIS A 97 8.91 -7.05 4.33
CA HIS A 97 9.20 -6.88 5.76
C HIS A 97 7.96 -7.12 6.62
N CYS A 98 6.88 -6.37 6.40
CA CYS A 98 5.65 -6.49 7.18
C CYS A 98 5.02 -7.89 7.13
N ARG A 99 5.24 -8.64 6.03
CA ARG A 99 4.56 -9.92 5.79
C ARG A 99 5.35 -11.14 6.23
N PHE A 100 6.67 -11.06 6.18
CA PHE A 100 7.56 -12.19 6.43
C PHE A 100 8.44 -12.01 7.66
N PHE A 101 8.90 -10.79 7.93
CA PHE A 101 9.86 -10.51 9.00
C PHE A 101 9.18 -9.94 10.25
N SER A 102 8.17 -9.10 10.06
CA SER A 102 7.37 -8.59 11.16
C SER A 102 6.64 -9.75 11.84
N LYS A 103 6.87 -9.90 13.15
CA LYS A 103 6.15 -10.87 14.00
C LYS A 103 4.76 -10.37 14.39
N ILE A 104 4.39 -9.17 13.92
CA ILE A 104 3.12 -8.54 14.18
C ILE A 104 1.99 -9.30 13.47
N LYS A 105 0.95 -9.63 14.22
CA LYS A 105 -0.28 -10.24 13.69
C LYS A 105 -1.37 -9.20 13.76
N PHE A 106 -2.05 -8.96 12.64
CA PHE A 106 -3.20 -8.08 12.55
C PHE A 106 -4.15 -8.23 13.75
N ALA A 107 -4.08 -7.30 14.70
CA ALA A 107 -4.95 -7.27 15.85
C ALA A 107 -6.24 -6.51 15.49
N HIS A 108 -7.37 -7.21 15.43
CA HIS A 108 -8.68 -6.64 15.08
C HIS A 108 -9.17 -5.51 16.04
N ARG A 109 -8.41 -5.23 17.11
CA ARG A 109 -8.78 -4.42 18.26
C ARG A 109 -7.96 -3.12 18.31
N ASN A 110 -8.28 -2.18 17.41
CA ASN A 110 -7.99 -0.73 17.50
C ASN A 110 -6.55 -0.22 17.60
N ASN A 111 -5.54 -1.08 17.72
CA ASN A 111 -4.15 -0.65 17.64
C ASN A 111 -3.72 -0.60 16.17
N ILE A 112 -3.27 0.58 15.73
CA ILE A 112 -2.69 0.76 14.40
C ILE A 112 -1.25 0.26 14.48
N GLU A 113 -0.97 -0.88 13.86
CA GLU A 113 0.32 -1.54 13.95
C GLU A 113 1.28 -1.07 12.84
N PHE A 114 0.76 -0.66 11.68
CA PHE A 114 1.55 -0.08 10.58
C PHE A 114 2.31 1.19 10.99
N ILE A 115 1.67 2.11 11.71
CA ILE A 115 2.34 3.32 12.19
C ILE A 115 3.41 2.98 13.23
N LYS A 116 3.13 1.98 14.10
CA LYS A 116 4.13 1.55 15.07
C LYS A 116 5.33 0.93 14.37
N GLU A 117 5.14 0.03 13.41
CA GLU A 117 6.28 -0.55 12.70
C GLU A 117 7.06 0.51 11.91
N PHE A 118 6.36 1.42 11.24
CA PHE A 118 6.99 2.47 10.46
C PHE A 118 7.76 3.51 11.31
N VAL A 119 7.30 3.79 12.54
CA VAL A 119 7.89 4.81 13.42
C VAL A 119 8.86 4.23 14.46
N PHE A 120 8.55 3.06 15.04
CA PHE A 120 9.33 2.45 16.14
C PHE A 120 10.45 1.51 15.67
N GLU A 121 10.35 0.84 14.51
CA GLU A 121 11.49 0.03 14.04
C GLU A 121 12.59 0.86 13.34
N ILE A 122 12.32 2.13 12.99
CA ILE A 122 13.38 3.07 12.57
C ILE A 122 14.30 3.42 13.76
N GLU A 123 13.89 3.19 15.02
CA GLU A 123 14.76 3.40 16.18
C GLU A 123 15.79 2.28 16.42
N ILE A 124 15.83 1.18 15.65
CA ILE A 124 16.80 0.09 15.89
C ILE A 124 17.56 -0.33 14.62
N SER A 125 18.47 0.55 14.22
CA SER A 125 19.83 0.17 13.74
C SER A 125 20.89 1.13 14.32
N GLY A 126 20.58 1.78 15.45
CA GLY A 126 21.49 2.64 16.21
C GLY A 126 21.79 2.03 17.57
N GLY A 127 22.05 0.73 17.63
CA GLY A 127 22.69 0.12 18.80
C GLY A 127 24.14 0.58 18.84
N PHE A 128 24.39 1.70 19.52
CA PHE A 128 25.68 1.93 20.15
C PHE A 128 25.68 1.08 21.44
N ASP A 129 26.18 -0.14 21.31
CA ASP A 129 26.98 -0.75 22.38
C ASP A 129 28.43 -0.25 22.23
#